data_AF-A0A7L5JRI4-F1
#
_entry.id   AF-A0A7L5JRI4-F1
#
_cell.length_a   1.000
_cell.length_b   1.000
_cell.length_c   1.000
_cell.angle_alpha   90.00
_cell.angle_beta   90.00
_cell.angle_gamma   90.00
#
_symmetry.space_group_name_H-M   'P 1'
#
loop_
_entity.id
_entity.type
_entity.pdbx_description
1 polymer ?
#
loop_
_entity_poly.entity_id
_entity_poly.type
_entity_poly.pdbx_seq_one_letter_code
_entity_poly.pdbx_strand_id
1 'polypeptide(L)'
;MKLITKLVNLQKNSFTLIETLISITILSVVVTIFNKISHDNLREDISYNLLNDLENIFATKSYSNLQKSSKTINIIKNETLTENLNVNVYSYKDENIFIFKYEK
;
A
#
# COMPACT_ATOMS: atom_id res chain seq x y z
N MET A 1 -33.99 56.47 2.22
CA MET A 1 -33.36 55.81 1.04
C MET A 1 -32.01 55.17 1.37
N LYS A 2 -31.01 55.92 1.88
CA LYS A 2 -29.64 55.43 2.19
C LYS A 2 -29.56 54.22 3.16
N LEU A 3 -30.49 54.15 4.12
CA LEU A 3 -30.54 53.10 5.16
C LEU A 3 -31.03 51.74 4.61
N ILE A 4 -31.98 51.76 3.67
CA ILE A 4 -32.49 50.57 2.99
C ILE A 4 -31.39 49.96 2.11
N THR A 5 -30.66 50.79 1.36
CA THR A 5 -29.52 50.33 0.54
C THR A 5 -28.43 49.69 1.39
N LYS A 6 -28.16 50.22 2.60
CA LYS A 6 -27.19 49.64 3.53
C LYS A 6 -27.64 48.26 4.03
N LEU A 7 -28.91 48.11 4.40
CA LEU A 7 -29.47 46.84 4.85
C LEU A 7 -29.45 45.77 3.74
N VAL A 8 -29.79 46.15 2.51
CA VAL A 8 -29.72 45.26 1.34
C VAL A 8 -28.27 44.83 1.05
N ASN A 9 -27.30 45.73 1.18
CA ASN A 9 -25.89 45.37 1.01
C ASN A 9 -25.38 44.45 2.12
N LEU A 10 -25.79 44.66 3.37
CA LEU A 10 -25.45 43.76 4.47
C LEU A 10 -26.01 42.35 4.25
N GLN A 11 -27.25 42.24 3.76
CA GLN A 11 -27.86 40.95 3.43
C GLN A 11 -27.10 40.24 2.30
N LYS A 12 -26.74 40.96 1.22
CA LYS A 12 -25.95 40.41 0.11
C LYS A 12 -24.58 39.91 0.58
N ASN A 13 -23.88 40.70 1.40
CA ASN A 13 -22.58 40.32 1.93
C ASN A 13 -22.65 39.09 2.84
N SER A 14 -23.72 38.95 3.65
CA SER A 14 -23.94 37.75 4.47
C SER A 14 -24.18 36.49 3.63
N PHE A 15 -24.88 36.60 2.50
CA PHE A 15 -25.03 35.47 1.56
C PHE A 15 -23.70 35.09 0.90
N THR A 16 -22.93 36.07 0.44
CA THR A 16 -21.58 35.82 -0.12
C THR A 16 -20.66 35.17 0.92
N LEU A 17 -20.76 35.55 2.19
CA LEU A 17 -19.99 34.93 3.26
C LEU A 17 -20.36 33.45 3.44
N ILE A 18 -21.65 33.12 3.44
CA ILE A 18 -22.13 31.73 3.55
C ILE A 18 -21.66 30.91 2.35
N GLU A 19 -21.80 31.45 1.14
CA GLU A 19 -21.33 30.80 -0.09
C GLU A 19 -19.84 30.51 -0.01
N THR A 20 -19.04 31.50 0.41
CA THR A 20 -17.60 31.34 0.61
C THR A 20 -17.28 30.24 1.63
N LEU A 21 -18.03 30.18 2.74
CA LEU A 21 -17.84 29.16 3.77
C LEU A 21 -18.14 27.76 3.24
N ILE A 22 -19.22 27.62 2.46
CA ILE A 22 -19.59 26.37 1.80
C ILE A 22 -18.52 25.97 0.80
N SER A 23 -18.04 26.89 -0.05
CA SER A 23 -16.99 26.62 -1.03
C SER A 23 -15.70 26.13 -0.38
N ILE A 24 -15.24 26.78 0.70
CA ILE A 24 -14.04 26.37 1.43
C ILE A 24 -14.25 25.00 2.08
N THR A 25 -15.44 24.74 2.62
CA THR A 25 -15.77 23.45 3.25
C THR A 25 -15.71 22.31 2.22
N ILE A 26 -16.32 22.50 1.05
CA ILE A 26 -16.28 21.53 -0.05
C ILE A 26 -14.82 21.32 -0.49
N LEU A 27 -14.06 22.40 -0.66
CA LEU A 27 -12.65 22.31 -1.04
C LEU A 27 -11.83 21.51 -0.02
N SER A 28 -12.06 21.75 1.28
CA SER A 28 -11.39 21.01 2.36
C SER A 28 -11.69 19.51 2.31
N VAL A 29 -12.95 19.13 2.04
CA VAL A 29 -13.35 17.73 1.89
C VAL A 29 -12.65 17.10 0.69
N VAL A 30 -12.66 17.78 -0.46
CA VAL A 30 -11.99 17.32 -1.68
C VAL A 30 -10.50 17.09 -1.43
N VAL A 31 -9.79 18.06 -0.85
CA VAL A 31 -8.35 17.94 -0.55
C VAL A 31 -8.08 16.75 0.39
N THR A 32 -8.93 16.52 1.38
CA THR A 32 -8.78 15.38 2.31
C THR A 32 -8.90 14.04 1.59
N ILE A 33 -9.89 13.92 0.69
CA ILE A 33 -10.09 12.71 -0.11
C ILE A 33 -8.88 12.47 -1.02
N PHE A 34 -8.39 13.50 -1.72
CA PHE A 34 -7.22 13.38 -2.59
C PHE A 34 -5.96 12.99 -1.82
N ASN A 35 -5.72 13.58 -0.65
CA ASN A 35 -4.59 13.22 0.18
C ASN A 35 -4.64 11.75 0.63
N LYS A 36 -5.83 11.26 1.01
CA LYS A 36 -6.00 9.86 1.40
C LYS A 36 -5.71 8.91 0.24
N ILE A 37 -6.31 9.15 -0.93
CA ILE A 37 -6.09 8.33 -2.14
C ILE A 37 -4.62 8.33 -2.53
N SER A 38 -3.97 9.50 -2.54
CA SER A 38 -2.55 9.60 -2.86
C SER A 38 -1.67 8.83 -1.88
N HIS A 39 -2.01 8.81 -0.60
CA HIS A 39 -1.24 8.08 0.41
C HIS A 39 -1.43 6.57 0.31
N ASP A 40 -2.65 6.11 0.03
CA ASP A 40 -2.95 4.69 -0.15
C ASP A 40 -2.25 4.13 -1.41
N ASN A 41 -2.25 4.88 -2.52
CA ASN A 41 -1.55 4.48 -3.76
C ASN A 41 -0.03 4.33 -3.55
N LEU A 42 0.59 5.21 -2.76
CA LEU A 42 2.03 5.11 -2.46
C LEU A 42 2.38 3.81 -1.71
N ARG A 43 1.50 3.30 -0.84
CA ARG A 43 1.73 2.04 -0.11
C ARG A 43 1.57 0.82 -1.01
N GLU A 44 0.64 0.89 -1.96
CA GLU A 44 0.45 -0.14 -2.98
C GLU A 44 1.70 -0.25 -3.86
N ASP A 45 2.22 0.88 -4.36
CA ASP A 45 3.45 0.93 -5.15
C ASP A 45 4.66 0.35 -4.41
N ILE A 46 4.83 0.66 -3.12
CA ILE A 46 5.93 0.10 -2.31
C ILE A 46 5.83 -1.42 -2.23
N SER A 47 4.62 -1.97 -2.06
CA SER A 47 4.41 -3.41 -1.94
C SER A 47 4.67 -4.14 -3.25
N TYR A 48 4.24 -3.56 -4.39
CA TYR A 48 4.52 -4.12 -5.71
C TYR A 48 5.99 -4.04 -6.09
N ASN A 49 6.66 -2.93 -5.80
CA ASN A 49 8.09 -2.78 -6.02
C ASN A 49 8.88 -3.80 -5.21
N LEU A 50 8.53 -3.98 -3.93
CA LEU A 50 9.14 -5.00 -3.07
C LEU A 50 8.92 -6.41 -3.63
N LEU A 51 7.71 -6.72 -4.09
CA LEU A 51 7.41 -8.03 -4.66
C LEU A 51 8.20 -8.30 -5.94
N ASN A 52 8.33 -7.30 -6.81
CA ASN A 52 9.14 -7.37 -8.04
C ASN A 52 10.63 -7.57 -7.72
N ASP A 53 11.16 -6.85 -6.73
CA ASP A 53 12.55 -7.04 -6.29
C ASP A 53 12.78 -8.45 -5.73
N LEU A 54 11.83 -8.96 -4.94
CA LEU A 54 11.89 -10.31 -4.40
C LEU A 54 11.78 -11.37 -5.51
N GLU A 55 10.89 -11.19 -6.49
CA GLU A 55 10.81 -12.04 -7.67
C GLU A 55 12.17 -12.09 -8.41
N ASN A 56 12.75 -10.93 -8.67
CA ASN A 56 14.03 -10.81 -9.35
C ASN A 56 15.16 -11.51 -8.55
N ILE A 57 15.19 -11.37 -7.23
CA ILE A 57 16.12 -12.10 -6.36
C ILE A 57 15.96 -13.61 -6.52
N PHE A 58 14.71 -14.10 -6.53
CA PHE A 58 14.43 -15.53 -6.68
C PHE A 58 14.75 -16.09 -8.06
N ALA A 59 14.58 -15.28 -9.11
CA ALA A 59 14.88 -15.62 -10.50
C ALA A 59 16.39 -15.63 -10.78
N THR A 60 17.12 -14.61 -10.30
CA THR A 60 18.58 -14.46 -10.49
C THR A 60 19.41 -15.29 -9.51
N LYS A 61 18.76 -15.89 -8.50
CA LYS A 61 19.40 -16.66 -7.43
C LYS A 61 20.37 -15.86 -6.55
N SER A 62 20.18 -14.54 -6.47
CA SER A 62 21.02 -13.64 -5.67
C SER A 62 20.53 -13.58 -4.21
N TYR A 63 20.73 -14.65 -3.45
CA TYR A 63 20.13 -14.82 -2.11
C TYR A 63 20.87 -14.15 -0.95
N SER A 64 21.86 -13.30 -1.22
CA SER A 64 22.70 -12.66 -0.18
C SER A 64 21.91 -11.88 0.86
N ASN A 65 20.76 -11.32 0.48
CA ASN A 65 19.91 -10.51 1.34
C ASN A 65 18.74 -11.28 1.96
N LEU A 66 18.68 -12.60 1.80
CA LEU A 66 17.61 -13.45 2.34
C LEU A 66 18.07 -14.25 3.55
N GLN A 67 17.13 -14.60 4.43
CA GLN A 67 17.40 -15.56 5.49
C GLN A 67 17.54 -16.95 4.88
N LYS A 68 18.67 -17.61 5.19
CA LYS A 68 18.95 -18.98 4.76
C LYS A 68 18.82 -19.93 5.95
N SER A 69 18.11 -21.03 5.75
CA SER A 69 18.09 -22.16 6.68
C SER A 69 18.22 -23.48 5.91
N SER A 70 18.60 -24.56 6.58
CA SER A 70 18.60 -25.90 5.99
C SER A 70 17.51 -26.74 6.65
N LYS A 71 16.74 -27.46 5.85
CA LYS A 71 15.63 -28.30 6.33
C LYS A 71 15.62 -29.62 5.57
N THR A 72 15.34 -30.69 6.28
CA THR A 72 15.01 -31.98 5.67
C THR A 72 13.51 -32.01 5.39
N ILE A 73 13.14 -32.24 4.13
CA ILE A 73 11.75 -32.41 3.70
C ILE A 73 11.51 -33.84 3.26
N ASN A 74 10.32 -34.35 3.55
CA ASN A 74 9.92 -35.69 3.12
C ASN A 74 9.11 -35.53 1.84
N ILE A 75 9.56 -36.15 0.76
CA ILE A 75 8.87 -36.14 -0.54
C ILE A 75 8.29 -37.52 -0.77
N ILE A 76 6.99 -37.58 -1.03
CA ILE A 76 6.29 -38.81 -1.40
C ILE A 76 6.23 -38.86 -2.92
N LYS A 77 6.92 -39.82 -3.54
CA LYS A 77 6.86 -40.09 -4.98
C LYS A 77 5.93 -41.26 -5.24
N ASN A 78 5.03 -41.11 -6.21
CA ASN A 78 4.10 -42.14 -6.66
C ASN A 78 3.34 -42.81 -5.50
N GLU A 79 2.98 -42.03 -4.47
CA GLU A 79 2.21 -42.46 -3.29
C GLU A 79 2.84 -43.59 -2.45
N THR A 80 4.05 -44.04 -2.79
CA THR A 80 4.63 -45.29 -2.27
C THR A 80 6.07 -45.12 -1.78
N LEU A 81 6.83 -44.19 -2.34
CA LEU A 81 8.23 -43.97 -1.97
C LEU A 81 8.37 -42.68 -1.17
N THR A 82 8.76 -42.78 0.10
CA THR A 82 9.12 -41.62 0.92
C THR A 82 10.62 -41.40 0.89
N GLU A 83 11.05 -40.26 0.35
CA GLU A 83 12.45 -39.84 0.33
C GLU A 83 12.68 -38.64 1.23
N ASN A 84 13.74 -38.67 2.03
CA ASN A 84 14.20 -37.52 2.81
C ASN A 84 15.18 -36.71 1.96
N LEU A 85 14.84 -35.46 1.70
CA LEU A 85 15.66 -34.54 0.93
C LEU A 85 16.12 -33.38 1.81
N ASN A 86 17.44 -33.21 1.93
CA ASN A 86 17.99 -31.99 2.50
C ASN A 86 17.92 -30.87 1.48
N VAL A 87 17.27 -29.78 1.86
CA VAL A 87 17.10 -28.57 1.04
C VAL A 87 17.52 -27.35 1.83
N ASN A 88 17.97 -26.33 1.10
CA ASN A 88 18.09 -24.99 1.62
C ASN A 88 16.76 -24.25 1.46
N VAL A 89 16.39 -23.49 2.47
CA VAL A 89 15.22 -22.61 2.46
C VAL A 89 15.72 -21.19 2.50
N TYR A 90 15.36 -20.40 1.49
CA TYR A 90 15.59 -18.96 1.46
C TYR A 90 14.27 -18.25 1.71
N SER A 91 14.22 -17.34 2.68
CA SER A 91 12.99 -16.65 3.08
C SER A 91 13.17 -15.15 3.29
N TYR A 92 12.11 -14.43 2.97
CA TYR A 92 11.90 -13.02 3.31
C TYR A 92 10.62 -12.90 4.13
N LYS A 93 10.65 -12.08 5.19
CA LYS A 93 9.49 -11.82 6.05
C LYS A 93 9.49 -10.38 6.54
N ASP A 94 8.37 -9.70 6.37
CA ASP A 94 8.04 -8.45 7.06
C ASP A 94 6.61 -8.51 7.65
N GLU A 95 6.03 -7.35 7.98
CA GLU A 95 4.70 -7.22 8.57
C GLU A 95 3.57 -7.63 7.60
N ASN A 96 3.78 -7.53 6.30
CA ASN A 96 2.75 -7.69 5.26
C ASN A 96 3.00 -8.92 4.37
N ILE A 97 4.26 -9.31 4.18
CA ILE A 97 4.68 -10.31 3.20
C ILE A 97 5.57 -11.36 3.85
N PHE A 98 5.24 -12.63 3.58
CA PHE A 98 6.09 -13.77 3.88
C PHE A 98 6.24 -14.66 2.64
N ILE A 99 7.47 -14.83 2.18
CA ILE A 99 7.80 -15.68 1.02
C ILE A 99 9.02 -16.52 1.31
N PHE A 100 9.00 -17.74 0.79
CA PHE A 100 10.09 -18.68 0.92
C PHE A 100 10.22 -19.57 -0.32
N LYS A 101 11.44 -20.04 -0.58
CA LYS A 101 11.76 -20.97 -1.67
C LYS A 101 12.65 -22.09 -1.15
N TYR A 102 12.32 -23.32 -1.54
CA TYR A 102 13.18 -24.48 -1.36
C TYR A 102 14.13 -24.61 -2.55
N GLU A 103 15.42 -24.81 -2.29
CA GLU A 103 16.42 -25.14 -3.31
C GLU A 103 17.28 -26.31 -2.85
N LYS A 104 17.50 -27.27 -3.75
CA LYS A 104 18.33 -28.45 -3.51
C LYS A 104 19.79 -28.14 -3.79
#